data_AF-A0A952UHZ1-F1
#
_entry.id   AF-A0A952UHZ1-F1
#
_cell.length_a   1.000
_cell.length_b   1.000
_cell.length_c   1.000
_cell.angle_alpha   90.00
_cell.angle_beta   90.00
_cell.angle_gamma   90.00
#
_symmetry.space_group_name_H-M   'P 1'
#
loop_
_entity.id
_entity.type
_entity.pdbx_description
1 polymer ?
#
loop_
_entity_poly.entity_id
_entity_poly.type
_entity_poly.pdbx_seq_one_letter_code
_entity_poly.pdbx_strand_id
1 'polypeptide(L)'
;MARLPKRYVRFFEDFPEVGKAYETYGEAVATAGPLDEKTRCLMKLAMSFGARLEGGAKSHAHKALQAGATVEELRHVALLAAPTLGFPHMMACLSWIDAVLEEEKP
;
A
#
# COMPACT_ATOMS: atom_id res chain seq x y z
N MET A 1 -13.62 -2.26 7.27
CA MET A 1 -13.40 -1.02 6.49
C MET A 1 -12.27 -0.26 7.15
N ALA A 2 -11.06 -0.35 6.60
CA ALA A 2 -9.90 0.35 7.15
C ALA A 2 -10.18 1.86 7.19
N ARG A 3 -10.17 2.43 8.40
CA ARG A 3 -10.43 3.85 8.63
C ARG A 3 -9.27 4.65 8.06
N LEU A 4 -9.55 5.57 7.12
CA LEU A 4 -8.51 6.44 6.58
C LEU A 4 -7.78 7.20 7.71
N PRO A 5 -6.45 7.38 7.64
CA PRO A 5 -5.71 8.11 8.66
C PRO A 5 -6.28 9.52 8.84
N LYS A 6 -6.49 9.96 10.08
CA LYS A 6 -7.07 11.29 10.39
C LYS A 6 -6.34 12.44 9.69
N ARG A 7 -5.01 12.34 9.58
CA ARG A 7 -4.18 13.34 8.90
C ARG A 7 -4.43 13.37 7.39
N TYR A 8 -4.71 12.22 6.78
CA TYR A 8 -5.06 12.13 5.36
C TYR A 8 -6.41 12.82 5.11
N VAL A 9 -7.44 12.52 5.91
CA VAL A 9 -8.76 13.18 5.77
C VAL A 9 -8.63 14.70 5.91
N ARG A 10 -7.96 15.16 6.96
CA ARG A 10 -7.76 16.59 7.22
C ARG A 10 -6.99 17.31 6.11
N PHE A 11 -6.13 16.62 5.36
CA PHE A 11 -5.42 17.22 4.23
C PHE A 11 -6.39 17.71 3.13
N PHE A 12 -7.47 16.97 2.86
CA PHE A 12 -8.47 17.38 1.87
C PHE A 12 -9.36 18.52 2.38
N GLU A 13 -9.52 18.66 3.69
CA GLU A 13 -10.21 19.79 4.32
C GLU A 13 -9.34 21.07 4.29
N ASP A 14 -8.07 20.94 4.65
CA ASP A 14 -7.12 22.06 4.73
C ASP A 14 -6.71 22.56 3.33
N PHE A 15 -6.62 21.66 2.33
CA PHE A 15 -6.14 21.97 0.97
C PHE A 15 -6.99 21.33 -0.15
N PRO A 16 -8.26 21.73 -0.31
CA PRO A 16 -9.22 21.03 -1.17
C PRO A 16 -8.80 20.97 -2.65
N GLU A 17 -8.28 22.07 -3.21
CA GLU A 17 -7.85 22.09 -4.61
C GLU A 17 -6.63 21.19 -4.88
N VAL A 18 -5.70 21.12 -3.91
CA VAL A 18 -4.53 20.22 -4.00
C VAL A 18 -4.98 18.78 -3.89
N GLY A 19 -5.91 18.48 -2.97
CA GLY A 19 -6.52 17.16 -2.82
C GLY A 19 -7.19 16.68 -4.10
N LYS A 20 -8.03 17.54 -4.71
CA LYS A 20 -8.71 17.24 -5.98
C LYS A 20 -7.73 16.99 -7.11
N ALA A 21 -6.67 17.81 -7.23
CA ALA A 21 -5.63 17.61 -8.22
C ALA A 21 -4.88 16.28 -8.00
N TYR A 22 -4.57 15.95 -6.75
CA TYR A 22 -3.93 14.68 -6.38
C TYR A 22 -4.79 13.47 -6.74
N GLU A 23 -6.10 13.49 -6.46
CA GLU A 23 -7.03 12.41 -6.82
C GLU A 23 -7.15 12.24 -8.33
N THR A 24 -7.30 13.35 -9.06
CA THR A 24 -7.36 13.35 -10.52
C THR A 24 -6.10 12.73 -11.13
N TYR A 25 -4.93 13.13 -10.63
CA TYR A 25 -3.65 12.53 -11.04
C TYR A 25 -3.59 11.04 -10.69
N GLY A 26 -4.03 10.66 -9.49
CA GLY A 26 -4.04 9.28 -9.03
C GLY A 26 -4.90 8.37 -9.90
N GLU A 27 -6.08 8.83 -10.32
CA GLU A 27 -6.98 8.11 -11.22
C GLU A 27 -6.37 7.99 -12.62
N ALA A 28 -5.88 9.08 -13.19
CA ALA A 28 -5.23 9.06 -14.49
C ALA A 28 -4.07 8.06 -14.55
N VAL A 29 -3.22 8.01 -13.51
CA VAL A 29 -2.14 7.02 -13.40
C VAL A 29 -2.68 5.61 -13.23
N ALA A 30 -3.77 5.41 -12.48
CA ALA A 30 -4.36 4.09 -12.26
C ALA A 30 -4.93 3.50 -13.56
N THR A 31 -5.44 4.33 -14.48
CA THR A 31 -6.07 3.88 -15.74
C THR A 31 -5.13 3.91 -16.94
N ALA A 32 -3.88 4.38 -16.79
CA ALA A 32 -2.93 4.55 -17.89
C ALA A 32 -2.31 3.25 -18.42
N GLY A 33 -2.61 2.09 -17.84
CA GLY A 33 -1.96 0.83 -18.19
C GLY A 33 -2.82 -0.41 -17.95
N PRO A 34 -2.30 -1.60 -18.31
CA PRO A 34 -3.10 -2.83 -18.38
C PRO A 34 -3.27 -3.53 -17.02
N LEU A 35 -2.61 -3.04 -15.96
CA LEU A 35 -2.61 -3.71 -14.66
C LEU A 35 -3.91 -3.48 -13.92
N ASP A 36 -4.51 -4.57 -13.43
CA ASP A 36 -5.69 -4.53 -12.56
C ASP A 36 -5.39 -3.89 -11.19
N GLU A 37 -6.44 -3.57 -10.44
CA GLU A 37 -6.32 -2.89 -9.16
C GLU A 37 -5.48 -3.66 -8.14
N LYS A 38 -5.67 -4.99 -8.06
CA LYS A 38 -4.92 -5.86 -7.16
C LYS A 38 -3.42 -5.76 -7.44
N THR A 39 -3.05 -5.94 -8.71
CA THR A 39 -1.67 -5.89 -9.16
C THR A 39 -1.06 -4.50 -8.94
N ARG A 40 -1.80 -3.42 -9.22
CA ARG A 40 -1.35 -2.06 -8.91
C ARG A 40 -1.08 -1.87 -7.41
N CYS A 41 -1.93 -2.40 -6.53
CA CYS A 41 -1.73 -2.28 -5.08
C CYS A 41 -0.53 -3.10 -4.61
N LEU A 42 -0.35 -4.33 -5.08
CA LEU A 42 0.83 -5.16 -4.77
C LEU A 42 2.14 -4.51 -5.28
N MET A 43 2.11 -3.89 -6.46
CA MET A 43 3.28 -3.14 -6.96
C MET A 43 3.58 -1.91 -6.12
N LYS A 44 2.55 -1.15 -5.71
CA LYS A 44 2.75 0.00 -4.80
C LYS A 44 3.20 -0.42 -3.40
N LEU A 45 2.80 -1.60 -2.93
CA LEU A 45 3.34 -2.22 -1.72
C LEU A 45 4.84 -2.49 -1.87
N ALA A 46 5.25 -3.15 -2.96
CA ALA A 46 6.67 -3.41 -3.26
C ALA A 46 7.50 -2.12 -3.40
N MET A 47 6.95 -1.08 -4.03
CA MET A 47 7.61 0.24 -4.11
C MET A 47 7.76 0.88 -2.73
N SER A 48 6.75 0.76 -1.87
CA SER A 48 6.81 1.25 -0.49
C SER A 48 7.88 0.51 0.33
N PHE A 49 8.07 -0.79 0.08
CA PHE A 49 9.20 -1.54 0.63
C PHE A 49 10.52 -0.93 0.18
N GLY A 50 10.77 -0.82 -1.13
CA GLY A 50 12.01 -0.24 -1.65
C GLY A 50 12.33 1.15 -1.09
N ALA A 51 11.30 1.99 -0.91
CA ALA A 51 11.42 3.34 -0.37
C ALA A 51 11.43 3.42 1.18
N ARG A 52 11.33 2.29 1.89
CA ARG A 52 11.22 2.22 3.36
C ARG A 52 10.08 3.05 3.95
N LEU A 53 8.95 3.11 3.24
CA LEU A 53 7.77 3.87 3.63
C LEU A 53 6.78 2.97 4.36
N GLU A 54 6.94 2.78 5.67
CA GLU A 54 6.05 1.92 6.47
C GLU A 54 4.57 2.29 6.32
N GLY A 55 4.22 3.58 6.42
CA GLY A 55 2.84 4.03 6.25
C GLY A 55 2.29 3.77 4.84
N GLY A 56 3.14 3.91 3.83
CA GLY A 56 2.80 3.57 2.43
C GLY A 56 2.58 2.07 2.25
N ALA A 57 3.46 1.25 2.85
CA ALA A 57 3.36 -0.20 2.82
C ALA A 57 2.07 -0.67 3.49
N LYS A 58 1.77 -0.20 4.71
CA LYS A 58 0.51 -0.52 5.41
C LYS A 58 -0.71 -0.09 4.61
N SER A 59 -0.71 1.13 4.07
CA SER A 59 -1.80 1.62 3.21
C SER A 59 -2.00 0.75 1.96
N HIS A 60 -0.94 0.33 1.29
CA HIS A 60 -1.05 -0.49 0.09
C HIS A 60 -1.34 -1.97 0.36
N ALA A 61 -0.94 -2.50 1.52
CA ALA A 61 -1.39 -3.80 1.99
C ALA A 61 -2.91 -3.82 2.23
N HIS A 62 -3.45 -2.83 2.96
CA HIS A 62 -4.90 -2.65 3.14
C HIS A 62 -5.67 -2.58 1.82
N LYS A 63 -5.19 -1.73 0.89
CA LYS A 63 -5.83 -1.59 -0.44
C LYS A 63 -5.72 -2.87 -1.28
N ALA A 64 -4.60 -3.60 -1.19
CA ALA A 64 -4.45 -4.87 -1.89
C ALA A 64 -5.47 -5.91 -1.40
N LEU A 65 -5.67 -6.04 -0.08
CA LEU A 65 -6.69 -6.92 0.49
C LEU A 65 -8.09 -6.53 0.03
N GLN A 66 -8.42 -5.23 0.03
CA GLN A 66 -9.70 -4.72 -0.47
C GLN A 66 -9.91 -5.02 -1.97
N ALA A 67 -8.84 -5.01 -2.76
CA ALA A 67 -8.84 -5.39 -4.17
C ALA A 67 -8.82 -6.91 -4.41
N GLY A 68 -8.97 -7.73 -3.36
CA GLY A 68 -9.05 -9.19 -3.45
C GLY A 68 -7.70 -9.91 -3.41
N ALA A 69 -6.62 -9.25 -2.96
CA ALA A 69 -5.37 -9.95 -2.70
C ALA A 69 -5.49 -10.88 -1.49
N THR A 70 -4.79 -12.00 -1.53
CA THR A 70 -4.71 -12.92 -0.38
C THR A 70 -3.57 -12.54 0.56
N VAL A 71 -3.64 -13.00 1.81
CA VAL A 71 -2.56 -12.82 2.79
C VAL A 71 -1.25 -13.42 2.30
N GLU A 72 -1.33 -14.55 1.61
CA GLU A 72 -0.19 -15.25 1.01
C GLU A 72 0.44 -14.40 -0.10
N GLU A 73 -0.35 -13.74 -0.94
CA GLU A 73 0.16 -12.81 -1.96
C GLU A 73 0.93 -11.65 -1.32
N LEU A 74 0.40 -11.03 -0.26
CA LEU A 74 1.09 -9.96 0.45
C LEU A 74 2.43 -10.44 1.03
N ARG A 75 2.42 -11.55 1.78
CA ARG A 75 3.64 -12.12 2.37
C ARG A 75 4.65 -12.51 1.31
N HIS A 76 4.20 -13.05 0.18
CA HIS A 76 5.08 -13.39 -0.93
C HIS A 76 5.75 -12.15 -1.52
N VAL A 77 5.05 -11.01 -1.68
CA VAL A 77 5.69 -9.75 -2.11
C VAL A 77 6.78 -9.30 -1.13
N ALA A 78 6.58 -9.46 0.18
CA ALA A 78 7.66 -9.19 1.14
C ALA A 78 8.83 -10.16 0.97
N LEU A 79 8.59 -11.47 0.83
CA LEU A 79 9.66 -12.45 0.60
C LEU A 79 10.48 -12.14 -0.66
N LEU A 80 9.83 -11.67 -1.74
CA LEU A 80 10.50 -11.23 -2.98
C LEU A 80 11.44 -10.04 -2.76
N ALA A 81 11.30 -9.29 -1.66
CA ALA A 81 12.25 -8.24 -1.31
C ALA A 81 13.61 -8.78 -0.85
N ALA A 82 13.72 -10.03 -0.38
CA ALA A 82 14.97 -10.58 0.14
C ALA A 82 16.15 -10.53 -0.86
N PRO A 83 16.03 -11.00 -2.12
CA PRO A 83 17.12 -10.95 -3.09
C PRO A 83 17.47 -9.54 -3.58
N THR A 84 16.53 -8.57 -3.48
CA THR A 84 16.72 -7.22 -4.06
C THR A 84 17.06 -6.17 -3.01
N LEU A 85 16.40 -6.21 -1.84
CA LEU A 85 16.54 -5.24 -0.75
C LEU A 85 17.32 -5.78 0.45
N GLY A 86 17.61 -7.09 0.47
CA GLY A 86 18.34 -7.77 1.52
C GLY A 86 17.44 -8.34 2.63
N PHE A 87 17.94 -9.36 3.32
CA PHE A 87 17.18 -10.10 4.35
C PHE A 87 16.65 -9.21 5.49
N PRO A 88 17.43 -8.30 6.11
CA PRO A 88 16.91 -7.45 7.19
C PRO A 88 15.80 -6.51 6.72
N HIS A 89 15.86 -6.06 5.46
CA HIS A 89 14.82 -5.22 4.89
C HIS A 89 13.55 -6.03 4.69
N MET A 90 13.65 -7.21 4.07
CA MET A 90 12.51 -8.12 3.91
C MET A 90 11.83 -8.43 5.25
N MET A 91 12.59 -8.66 6.32
CA MET A 91 12.02 -8.89 7.66
C MET A 91 11.19 -7.70 8.16
N ALA A 92 11.61 -6.47 7.89
CA ALA A 92 10.81 -5.27 8.17
C ALA A 92 9.55 -5.20 7.30
N CYS A 93 9.63 -5.58 6.02
CA CYS A 93 8.47 -5.66 5.14
C CYS A 93 7.42 -6.66 5.66
N LEU A 94 7.87 -7.82 6.15
CA LEU A 94 6.99 -8.81 6.80
C LEU A 94 6.31 -8.23 8.03
N SER A 95 7.06 -7.56 8.92
CA SER A 95 6.45 -6.99 10.14
C SER A 95 5.42 -5.90 9.84
N TRP A 96 5.61 -5.11 8.78
CA TRP A 96 4.61 -4.15 8.33
C TRP A 96 3.34 -4.80 7.79
N ILE A 97 3.45 -5.92 7.07
CA ILE A 97 2.30 -6.71 6.64
C ILE A 97 1.59 -7.32 7.86
N ASP A 98 2.33 -7.96 8.75
CA ASP A 98 1.72 -8.62 9.91
C ASP A 98 0.97 -7.63 10.80
N ALA A 99 1.47 -6.40 10.97
CA ALA A 99 0.76 -5.32 11.65
C ALA A 99 -0.59 -4.99 10.98
N VAL A 100 -0.67 -4.97 9.63
CA VAL A 100 -1.95 -4.80 8.91
C VAL A 100 -2.89 -5.97 9.16
N LEU A 101 -2.37 -7.20 9.12
CA LEU A 101 -3.18 -8.41 9.34
C LEU A 101 -3.71 -8.50 10.77
N GLU A 102 -2.99 -7.94 11.75
CA GLU A 102 -3.46 -7.82 13.13
C GLU A 102 -4.59 -6.80 13.27
N GLU A 103 -4.53 -5.68 12.55
CA GLU A 103 -5.59 -4.65 12.53
C GLU A 103 -6.91 -5.15 11.90
N GLU A 104 -6.84 -6.12 10.98
CA GLU A 104 -8.00 -6.70 10.29
C GLU A 104 -8.65 -7.89 11.06
N LYS A 105 -8.07 -8.32 12.20
CA LYS A 105 -8.73 -9.32 13.06
C LYS A 105 -9.97 -8.69 13.72
N PRO A 106 -11.10 -9.42 13.77
CA PRO A 106 -12.33 -8.94 14.40
C PRO A 106 -12.18 -8.72 15.92
#